data_AF-A0A937JLH4-F1
#
_entry.id   AF-A0A937JLH4-F1
#
_cell.length_a   1.000
_cell.length_b   1.000
_cell.length_c   1.000
_cell.angle_alpha   90.00
_cell.angle_beta   90.00
_cell.angle_gamma   90.00
#
_symmetry.space_group_name_H-M   'P 1'
#
loop_
_entity.id
_entity.type
_entity.pdbx_description
1 polymer ?
#
loop_
_entity_poly.entity_id
_entity_poly.type
_entity_poly.pdbx_seq_one_letter_code
_entity_poly.pdbx_strand_id
1 'polypeptide(L)'
;MEDGVTGETKDLYVEDHDLLIDPMLQGVMEFPEHSGVTNGLIGFHKDFGTILTGFVRGYVRVTVELHAEQPSLDTEGWDDVLDISAVLARGQAFVAGCEEALTTNLAFDGPGTYRIRTHARGRADAKDAALPRRPRPSSAGPAPETYLIQVWKAPVGPEQIHTSSNHSTLPAADYTGPSTSPYQPAVDAPEIRAEGGGIVLVRTCFTAPQAWRSLLDVIDHGGEDGECIDVTPIDDSAYDGLTGDQLRTLIGRDEDDWPRHSVLLIADQHTLTSLDLPLLAVDNPPGEPAPSFRISRQRLESFVVNTDLGNTDFRDWSRDTDDDGIYRGNADGS
;
A
#
# COMPACT_ATOMS: atom_id res chain seq x y z
N MET A 1 11.56 30.32 -29.54
CA MET A 1 11.74 30.20 -28.08
C MET A 1 11.89 28.71 -27.88
N GLU A 2 13.08 28.25 -27.49
CA GLU A 2 13.30 26.83 -27.21
C GLU A 2 12.40 26.45 -26.04
N ASP A 3 11.46 25.55 -26.27
CA ASP A 3 10.57 25.02 -25.25
C ASP A 3 11.44 24.38 -24.17
N GLY A 4 11.39 24.95 -22.95
CA GLY A 4 12.27 24.63 -21.83
C GLY A 4 11.96 23.29 -21.18
N VAL A 5 11.92 22.22 -21.96
CA VAL A 5 11.78 20.85 -21.46
C VAL A 5 13.05 20.49 -20.72
N THR A 6 12.93 20.25 -19.41
CA THR A 6 14.00 19.64 -18.62
C THR A 6 13.76 18.14 -18.58
N GLY A 7 14.75 17.34 -18.98
CA GLY A 7 14.59 15.90 -18.99
C GLY A 7 15.86 15.13 -18.64
N GLU A 8 15.66 13.92 -18.13
CA GLU A 8 16.70 12.98 -17.73
C GLU A 8 16.38 11.62 -18.37
N THR A 9 17.40 10.95 -18.89
CA THR A 9 17.29 9.57 -19.40
C THR A 9 18.28 8.68 -18.70
N LYS A 10 17.79 7.55 -18.19
CA LYS A 10 18.60 6.59 -17.45
C LYS A 10 18.08 5.17 -17.65
N ASP A 11 18.99 4.21 -17.73
CA ASP A 11 18.63 2.80 -17.68
C ASP A 11 18.48 2.41 -16.20
N LEU A 12 17.31 1.94 -15.79
CA LEU A 12 17.04 1.50 -14.42
C LEU A 12 16.91 -0.03 -14.39
N TYR A 13 17.43 -0.65 -13.34
CA TYR A 13 17.21 -2.08 -13.11
C TYR A 13 15.94 -2.26 -12.27
N VAL A 14 15.04 -3.10 -12.75
CA VAL A 14 13.77 -3.42 -12.09
C VAL A 14 13.76 -4.88 -11.65
N GLU A 15 13.04 -5.14 -10.57
CA GLU A 15 12.66 -6.46 -10.06
C GLU A 15 11.14 -6.43 -9.82
N ASP A 16 10.51 -7.59 -9.66
CA ASP A 16 9.08 -7.73 -9.36
C ASP A 16 8.13 -6.93 -10.28
N HIS A 17 8.51 -6.80 -11.55
CA HIS A 17 7.73 -6.13 -12.59
C HIS A 17 7.49 -4.62 -12.39
N ASP A 18 8.25 -3.88 -11.60
CA ASP A 18 7.94 -2.47 -11.36
C ASP A 18 9.07 -1.44 -11.48
N LEU A 19 8.65 -0.23 -11.87
CA LEU A 19 9.32 1.01 -11.51
C LEU A 19 8.48 1.71 -10.45
N LEU A 20 9.13 2.26 -9.46
CA LEU A 20 8.49 3.00 -8.38
C LEU A 20 8.59 4.50 -8.62
N ILE A 21 7.62 5.24 -8.11
CA ILE A 21 7.65 6.68 -7.99
C ILE A 21 7.52 6.99 -6.51
N ASP A 22 8.55 7.59 -5.94
CA ASP A 22 8.70 7.71 -4.48
C ASP A 22 9.11 9.14 -4.07
N PRO A 23 8.47 9.76 -3.05
CA PRO A 23 8.89 11.03 -2.47
C PRO A 23 10.18 10.98 -1.62
N MET A 24 10.71 9.81 -1.29
CA MET A 24 11.90 9.62 -0.47
C MET A 24 13.08 9.14 -1.33
N LEU A 25 14.07 10.01 -1.50
CA LEU A 25 15.26 9.72 -2.32
C LEU A 25 16.23 8.70 -1.68
N GLN A 26 15.93 8.19 -0.47
CA GLN A 26 16.86 7.35 0.31
C GLN A 26 16.15 6.26 1.12
N GLY A 27 16.29 5.01 0.67
CA GLY A 27 16.51 3.86 1.55
C GLY A 27 15.29 3.16 2.15
N VAL A 28 14.07 3.66 1.95
CA VAL A 28 12.84 2.92 2.27
C VAL A 28 11.93 3.03 1.06
N MET A 29 11.98 2.02 0.17
CA MET A 29 10.98 1.89 -0.88
C MET A 29 9.71 1.36 -0.22
N GLU A 30 8.73 2.23 0.02
CA GLU A 30 7.37 1.75 0.30
C GLU A 30 6.79 1.29 -1.03
N PHE A 31 6.73 -0.02 -1.26
CA PHE A 31 6.13 -0.58 -2.47
C PHE A 31 4.62 -0.25 -2.44
N PRO A 32 4.12 0.62 -3.32
CA PRO A 32 2.69 0.79 -3.48
C PRO A 32 2.20 -0.52 -4.08
N GLU A 33 1.31 -1.22 -3.39
CA GLU A 33 0.73 -2.45 -3.91
C GLU A 33 0.27 -2.26 -5.36
N HIS A 34 0.59 -3.21 -6.24
CA HIS A 34 0.13 -3.20 -7.64
C HIS A 34 -1.42 -3.16 -7.75
N SER A 35 -2.14 -3.38 -6.64
CA SER A 35 -3.60 -3.32 -6.51
C SER A 35 -4.21 -1.98 -6.96
N GLY A 36 -3.42 -0.91 -7.08
CA GLY A 36 -3.84 0.38 -7.64
C GLY A 36 -3.77 0.49 -9.18
N VAL A 37 -3.11 -0.43 -9.88
CA VAL A 37 -2.89 -0.33 -11.34
C VAL A 37 -4.00 -1.04 -12.11
N THR A 38 -5.10 -0.33 -12.38
CA THR A 38 -6.26 -0.89 -13.10
C THR A 38 -6.15 -0.81 -14.62
N ASN A 39 -5.33 0.10 -15.13
CA ASN A 39 -5.08 0.31 -16.56
C ASN A 39 -3.96 -0.55 -17.14
N GLY A 40 -3.30 -1.36 -16.29
CA GLY A 40 -2.24 -2.27 -16.71
C GLY A 40 -0.88 -1.62 -17.03
N LEU A 41 -0.71 -0.31 -16.80
CA LEU A 41 0.57 0.39 -17.02
C LEU A 41 1.02 1.22 -15.81
N ILE A 42 0.20 2.12 -15.28
CA ILE A 42 0.62 3.02 -14.19
C ILE A 42 -0.51 3.26 -13.19
N GLY A 43 -0.17 3.24 -11.91
CA GLY A 43 -1.07 3.60 -10.82
C GLY A 43 -0.41 4.63 -9.90
N PHE A 44 -1.24 5.44 -9.24
CA PHE A 44 -0.80 6.38 -8.22
C PHE A 44 -1.67 6.26 -6.98
N HIS A 45 -1.02 6.39 -5.84
CA HIS A 45 -1.66 6.57 -4.55
C HIS A 45 -0.89 7.65 -3.78
N LYS A 46 -1.50 8.84 -3.66
CA LYS A 46 -0.86 10.03 -3.07
C LYS A 46 0.49 10.33 -3.75
N ASP A 47 1.54 10.55 -2.95
CA ASP A 47 2.90 10.88 -3.39
C ASP A 47 3.60 9.71 -4.10
N PHE A 48 3.02 8.52 -4.07
CA PHE A 48 3.61 7.29 -4.56
C PHE A 48 2.94 6.79 -5.83
N GLY A 49 3.71 6.15 -6.71
CA GLY A 49 3.18 5.53 -7.92
C GLY A 49 3.98 4.31 -8.33
N THR A 50 3.36 3.49 -9.18
CA THR A 50 3.94 2.24 -9.69
C THR A 50 3.71 2.18 -11.18
N ILE A 51 4.76 1.93 -11.96
CA ILE A 51 4.68 1.63 -13.39
C ILE A 51 5.01 0.16 -13.59
N LEU A 52 4.08 -0.58 -14.18
CA LEU A 52 4.24 -2.01 -14.46
C LEU A 52 5.07 -2.24 -15.72
N THR A 53 6.17 -2.96 -15.53
CA THR A 53 7.01 -3.47 -16.60
C THR A 53 6.50 -4.80 -17.13
N GLY A 54 6.83 -5.12 -18.37
CA GLY A 54 6.40 -6.38 -18.99
C GLY A 54 7.20 -7.60 -18.54
N PHE A 55 8.33 -7.42 -17.85
CA PHE A 55 9.22 -8.49 -17.43
C PHE A 55 9.47 -8.50 -15.92
N VAL A 56 9.77 -9.67 -15.35
CA VAL A 56 9.99 -9.85 -13.89
C VAL A 56 11.19 -9.03 -13.42
N ARG A 57 12.31 -9.09 -14.14
CA ARG A 57 13.51 -8.33 -13.81
C ARG A 57 14.38 -8.08 -15.02
N GLY A 58 15.14 -6.98 -14.99
CA GLY A 58 15.96 -6.55 -16.11
C GLY A 58 16.18 -5.04 -16.14
N TYR A 59 16.90 -4.56 -17.15
CA TYR A 59 17.06 -3.12 -17.36
C TYR A 59 15.99 -2.56 -18.29
N VAL A 60 15.32 -1.51 -17.85
CA VAL A 60 14.43 -0.67 -18.66
C VAL A 60 15.11 0.67 -18.94
N ARG A 61 14.79 1.31 -20.07
CA ARG A 61 15.21 2.69 -20.34
C ARG A 61 14.09 3.64 -19.96
N VAL A 62 14.36 4.59 -19.07
CA VAL A 62 13.38 5.57 -18.62
C VAL A 62 13.83 6.97 -18.99
N THR A 63 12.94 7.72 -19.64
CA THR A 63 13.09 9.15 -19.89
C THR A 63 11.99 9.89 -19.15
N VAL A 64 12.36 10.88 -18.33
CA VAL A 64 11.42 11.82 -17.69
C VAL A 64 11.55 13.17 -18.35
N GLU A 65 10.42 13.79 -18.66
CA GLU A 65 10.33 15.16 -19.18
C GLU A 65 9.37 16.01 -18.35
N LEU A 66 9.82 17.19 -17.95
CA LEU A 66 9.02 18.18 -17.24
C LEU A 66 8.56 19.26 -18.21
N HIS A 67 7.24 19.52 -18.20
CA HIS A 67 6.59 20.46 -19.10
C HIS A 67 5.82 21.52 -18.31
N ALA A 68 5.91 22.78 -18.74
CA ALA A 68 5.19 23.89 -18.12
C ALA A 68 3.67 23.81 -18.38
N GLU A 69 3.28 23.26 -19.52
CA GLU A 69 1.89 23.05 -19.95
C GLU A 69 1.74 21.64 -20.53
N GLN A 70 0.51 21.23 -20.87
CA GLN A 70 0.27 19.92 -21.46
C GLN A 70 1.03 19.76 -22.78
N PRO A 71 1.93 18.75 -22.91
CA PRO A 71 2.64 18.49 -24.15
C PRO A 71 1.70 17.91 -25.22
N SER A 72 2.03 18.16 -26.49
CA SER A 72 1.32 17.56 -27.62
C SER A 72 1.31 16.04 -27.51
N LEU A 73 0.15 15.43 -27.78
CA LEU A 73 0.01 13.98 -27.77
C LEU A 73 0.75 13.36 -28.96
N ASP A 74 1.72 12.49 -28.68
CA ASP A 74 2.41 11.64 -29.66
C ASP A 74 2.25 10.18 -29.24
N THR A 75 1.54 9.41 -30.05
CA THR A 75 1.34 7.97 -29.84
C THR A 75 2.08 7.12 -30.87
N GLU A 76 2.81 7.74 -31.81
CA GLU A 76 3.43 7.02 -32.91
C GLU A 76 4.59 6.15 -32.41
N GLY A 77 4.51 4.85 -32.68
CA GLY A 77 5.55 3.90 -32.30
C GLY A 77 5.63 3.59 -30.81
N TRP A 78 4.60 3.91 -30.01
CA TRP A 78 4.41 3.50 -28.62
C TRP A 78 3.34 2.41 -28.52
N ASP A 79 3.52 1.44 -27.64
CA ASP A 79 2.58 0.32 -27.44
C ASP A 79 1.43 0.73 -26.51
N ASP A 80 1.77 1.40 -25.40
CA ASP A 80 0.81 1.97 -24.46
C ASP A 80 1.10 3.47 -24.25
N VAL A 81 0.06 4.30 -24.22
CA VAL A 81 0.13 5.72 -23.90
C VAL A 81 -1.12 6.11 -23.11
N LEU A 82 -0.95 6.59 -21.88
CA LEU A 82 -2.08 7.07 -21.07
C LEU A 82 -1.70 8.20 -20.12
N ASP A 83 -2.71 9.00 -19.74
CA ASP A 83 -2.59 10.11 -18.79
C ASP A 83 -3.37 9.81 -17.50
N ILE A 84 -2.73 9.99 -16.35
CA ILE A 84 -3.37 9.98 -15.02
C ILE A 84 -3.06 11.25 -14.24
N SER A 85 -3.83 11.51 -13.18
CA SER A 85 -3.55 12.55 -12.21
C SER A 85 -2.79 11.99 -11.01
N ALA A 86 -1.78 12.73 -10.55
CA ALA A 86 -1.02 12.45 -9.34
C ALA A 86 -1.11 13.63 -8.37
N VAL A 87 -1.29 13.34 -7.09
CA VAL A 87 -1.28 14.34 -6.01
C VAL A 87 0.03 14.22 -5.27
N LEU A 88 0.99 15.08 -5.60
CA LEU A 88 2.33 15.10 -5.01
C LEU A 88 2.33 16.13 -3.87
N ALA A 89 1.74 15.77 -2.73
CA ALA A 89 1.58 16.61 -1.55
C ALA A 89 2.89 16.95 -0.83
N ARG A 90 3.92 16.10 -0.93
CA ARG A 90 5.24 16.32 -0.33
C ARG A 90 6.13 17.27 -1.14
N GLY A 91 5.72 17.63 -2.36
CA GLY A 91 6.49 18.53 -3.23
C GLY A 91 7.76 17.90 -3.81
N GLN A 92 7.92 16.59 -3.66
CA GLN A 92 8.98 15.83 -4.29
C GLN A 92 8.51 14.40 -4.62
N ALA A 93 8.92 13.89 -5.78
CA ALA A 93 8.72 12.50 -6.20
C ALA A 93 9.71 12.15 -7.31
N PHE A 94 10.25 10.94 -7.31
CA PHE A 94 11.32 10.50 -8.22
C PHE A 94 11.02 9.10 -8.77
N VAL A 95 11.31 8.88 -10.05
CA VAL A 95 11.18 7.55 -10.66
C VAL A 95 12.39 6.70 -10.28
N ALA A 96 12.17 5.48 -9.79
CA ALA A 96 13.20 4.58 -9.30
C ALA A 96 13.01 3.15 -9.82
N GLY A 97 14.15 2.47 -10.00
CA GLY A 97 14.20 1.02 -10.01
C GLY A 97 14.71 0.52 -8.66
N CYS A 98 14.92 -0.79 -8.52
CA CYS A 98 15.23 -1.40 -7.23
C CYS A 98 16.59 -0.98 -6.63
N GLU A 99 17.51 -0.42 -7.43
CA GLU A 99 18.84 -0.01 -6.99
C GLU A 99 19.07 1.50 -6.97
N GLU A 100 18.39 2.23 -7.85
CA GLU A 100 18.69 3.63 -8.08
C GLU A 100 17.48 4.40 -8.62
N ALA A 101 17.45 5.69 -8.29
CA ALA A 101 16.45 6.63 -8.78
C ALA A 101 17.02 7.52 -9.89
N LEU A 102 16.11 8.13 -10.66
CA LEU A 102 16.35 9.37 -11.39
C LEU A 102 16.44 10.53 -10.40
N THR A 103 17.11 11.59 -10.80
CA THR A 103 17.29 12.80 -9.99
C THR A 103 16.26 13.89 -10.30
N THR A 104 15.53 13.74 -11.40
CA THR A 104 14.49 14.66 -11.83
C THR A 104 13.26 14.55 -10.93
N ASN A 105 12.96 15.63 -10.20
CA ASN A 105 11.79 15.73 -9.35
C ASN A 105 10.52 15.95 -10.19
N LEU A 106 9.56 15.03 -10.11
CA LEU A 106 8.28 15.13 -10.82
C LEU A 106 7.41 16.29 -10.28
N ALA A 107 7.53 16.62 -8.99
CA ALA A 107 6.86 17.76 -8.35
C ALA A 107 7.68 19.05 -8.50
N PHE A 108 8.11 19.36 -9.72
CA PHE A 108 9.07 20.43 -10.02
C PHE A 108 8.61 21.84 -9.64
N ASP A 109 7.29 22.05 -9.49
CA ASP A 109 6.68 23.30 -9.05
C ASP A 109 6.00 23.16 -7.69
N GLY A 110 6.66 22.42 -6.80
CA GLY A 110 6.28 22.19 -5.40
C GLY A 110 5.06 21.29 -5.22
N PRO A 111 4.51 21.23 -3.99
CA PRO A 111 3.31 20.45 -3.70
C PRO A 111 2.14 20.80 -4.60
N GLY A 112 1.44 19.80 -5.11
CA GLY A 112 0.26 20.04 -5.93
C GLY A 112 -0.21 18.85 -6.75
N THR A 113 -1.15 19.13 -7.64
CA THR A 113 -1.67 18.16 -8.60
C THR A 113 -0.93 18.28 -9.92
N TYR A 114 -0.51 17.12 -10.43
CA TYR A 114 0.18 16.97 -11.70
C TYR A 114 -0.58 15.99 -12.57
N ARG A 115 -0.40 16.12 -13.88
CA ARG A 115 -0.75 15.10 -14.85
C ARG A 115 0.51 14.41 -15.30
N ILE A 116 0.43 13.09 -15.40
CA ILE A 116 1.54 12.23 -15.81
C ILE A 116 1.05 11.45 -17.02
N ARG A 117 1.75 11.63 -18.14
CA ARG A 117 1.60 10.81 -19.34
C ARG A 117 2.72 9.79 -19.38
N THR A 118 2.35 8.53 -19.40
CA THR A 118 3.30 7.42 -19.49
C THR A 118 3.17 6.77 -20.85
N HIS A 119 4.27 6.75 -21.59
CA HIS A 119 4.41 5.97 -22.81
C HIS A 119 5.26 4.75 -22.50
N ALA A 120 4.88 3.59 -23.02
CA ALA A 120 5.65 2.38 -22.90
C ALA A 120 5.76 1.65 -24.25
N ARG A 121 6.90 1.01 -24.47
CA ARG A 121 7.15 0.14 -25.63
C ARG A 121 8.04 -1.04 -25.27
N GLY A 122 7.81 -2.17 -25.92
CA GLY A 122 8.59 -3.40 -25.82
C GLY A 122 8.02 -4.40 -24.80
N ARG A 123 6.90 -4.06 -24.15
CA ARG A 123 6.31 -4.84 -23.04
C ARG A 123 5.86 -6.23 -23.46
N ALA A 124 5.44 -6.41 -24.72
CA ALA A 124 5.01 -7.71 -25.24
C ALA A 124 6.18 -8.66 -25.51
N ASP A 125 7.31 -8.13 -25.96
CA ASP A 125 8.45 -8.92 -26.45
C ASP A 125 9.24 -9.56 -25.30
N ALA A 126 9.15 -8.99 -24.10
CA ALA A 126 9.85 -9.44 -22.90
C ALA A 126 8.93 -10.07 -21.84
N LYS A 127 7.68 -10.41 -22.20
CA LYS A 127 6.64 -10.81 -21.23
C LYS A 127 7.14 -11.85 -20.20
N ASP A 128 7.07 -11.50 -18.93
CA ASP A 128 7.44 -12.29 -17.75
C ASP A 128 8.88 -12.83 -17.78
N ALA A 129 9.75 -12.26 -18.61
CA ALA A 129 11.14 -12.68 -18.69
C ALA A 129 11.91 -12.27 -17.41
N ALA A 130 12.82 -13.14 -16.96
CA ALA A 130 13.80 -12.80 -15.94
C ALA A 130 15.15 -12.51 -16.62
N LEU A 131 15.33 -11.30 -17.15
CA LEU A 131 16.51 -10.93 -17.93
C LEU A 131 17.77 -10.89 -17.06
N PRO A 132 18.95 -11.20 -17.62
CA PRO A 132 20.19 -11.22 -16.87
C PRO A 132 20.62 -9.80 -16.47
N ARG A 133 21.07 -9.65 -15.22
CA ARG A 133 21.57 -8.37 -14.68
C ARG A 133 22.87 -7.88 -15.32
N ARG A 134 23.58 -8.73 -16.06
CA ARG A 134 24.81 -8.37 -16.78
C ARG A 134 24.86 -9.03 -18.17
N PRO A 135 25.42 -8.34 -19.18
CA PRO A 135 25.92 -6.97 -19.14
C PRO A 135 24.77 -5.94 -19.07
N ARG A 136 25.01 -4.80 -18.42
CA ARG A 136 24.08 -3.66 -18.46
C ARG A 136 23.93 -3.23 -19.94
N PRO A 137 22.71 -2.93 -20.42
CA PRO A 137 22.54 -2.37 -21.75
C PRO A 137 23.46 -1.15 -21.91
N SER A 138 24.14 -1.07 -23.04
CA SER A 138 24.84 0.17 -23.36
C SER A 138 23.80 1.21 -23.80
N SER A 139 24.11 2.50 -23.62
CA SER A 139 23.32 3.60 -24.17
C SER A 139 23.16 3.53 -25.70
N ALA A 140 23.95 2.69 -26.39
CA ALA A 140 23.91 2.48 -27.83
C ALA A 140 23.00 1.33 -28.29
N GLY A 141 22.54 0.45 -27.38
CA GLY A 141 21.62 -0.65 -27.69
C GLY A 141 20.16 -0.32 -27.38
N PRO A 142 19.19 -0.92 -28.09
CA PRO A 142 17.79 -0.82 -27.71
C PRO A 142 17.58 -1.54 -26.36
N ALA A 143 16.98 -0.84 -25.39
CA ALA A 143 16.53 -1.49 -24.16
C ALA A 143 15.33 -2.42 -24.50
N PRO A 144 15.19 -3.57 -23.82
CA PRO A 144 14.06 -4.48 -24.00
C PRO A 144 12.71 -3.78 -23.83
N GLU A 145 12.62 -2.87 -22.86
CA GLU A 145 11.49 -1.99 -22.66
C GLU A 145 11.96 -0.55 -22.45
N THR A 146 11.17 0.40 -22.95
CA THR A 146 11.43 1.83 -22.86
C THR A 146 10.18 2.58 -22.38
N TYR A 147 10.39 3.56 -21.51
CA TYR A 147 9.36 4.40 -20.91
C TYR A 147 9.68 5.87 -21.15
N LEU A 148 8.67 6.65 -21.60
CA LEU A 148 8.70 8.11 -21.60
C LEU A 148 7.62 8.64 -20.66
N ILE A 149 8.04 9.35 -19.61
CA ILE A 149 7.19 9.89 -18.56
C ILE A 149 7.19 11.41 -18.70
N GLN A 150 6.08 11.97 -19.15
CA GLN A 150 5.91 13.43 -19.27
C GLN A 150 5.04 13.95 -18.13
N VAL A 151 5.48 15.01 -17.47
CA VAL A 151 4.80 15.57 -16.30
C VAL A 151 4.53 17.05 -16.50
N TRP A 152 3.29 17.48 -16.23
CA TRP A 152 2.91 18.89 -16.21
C TRP A 152 1.92 19.18 -15.08
N LYS A 153 1.92 20.42 -14.59
CA LYS A 153 0.99 20.84 -13.53
C LYS A 153 -0.41 21.03 -14.12
N ALA A 154 -1.42 20.39 -13.52
CA ALA A 154 -2.81 20.50 -13.95
C ALA A 154 -3.77 19.99 -12.87
N PRO A 155 -5.04 20.46 -12.86
CA PRO A 155 -6.06 19.93 -11.96
C PRO A 155 -6.28 18.42 -12.11
N VAL A 156 -6.93 17.82 -11.11
CA VAL A 156 -7.36 16.42 -11.21
C VAL A 156 -8.30 16.28 -12.40
N GLY A 157 -8.03 15.28 -13.23
CA GLY A 157 -8.84 14.93 -14.39
C GLY A 157 -9.02 13.41 -14.49
N PRO A 158 -9.96 12.94 -15.31
CA PRO A 158 -10.14 11.52 -15.53
C PRO A 158 -8.86 10.89 -16.12
N GLU A 159 -8.68 9.60 -15.89
CA GLU A 159 -7.73 8.79 -16.65
C GLU A 159 -8.08 8.86 -18.14
N GLN A 160 -7.04 8.95 -18.99
CA GLN A 160 -7.21 8.95 -20.44
C GLN A 160 -6.24 7.93 -21.05
N ILE A 161 -6.79 6.83 -21.56
CA ILE A 161 -6.03 5.85 -22.34
C ILE A 161 -6.04 6.32 -23.80
N HIS A 162 -4.88 6.71 -24.32
CA HIS A 162 -4.71 7.20 -25.69
C HIS A 162 -4.39 6.05 -26.65
N THR A 163 -3.50 5.16 -26.21
CA THR A 163 -3.15 3.91 -26.89
C THR A 163 -2.99 2.83 -25.84
N SER A 164 -3.45 1.63 -26.13
CA SER A 164 -3.10 0.46 -25.33
C SER A 164 -2.98 -0.75 -26.24
N SER A 165 -1.85 -1.45 -26.15
CA SER A 165 -1.76 -2.81 -26.63
C SER A 165 -2.65 -3.66 -25.73
N ASN A 166 -3.51 -4.49 -26.32
CA ASN A 166 -4.32 -5.48 -25.59
C ASN A 166 -3.40 -6.49 -24.88
N HIS A 167 -2.71 -6.05 -23.83
CA HIS A 167 -2.11 -6.93 -22.87
C HIS A 167 -3.29 -7.48 -22.11
N SER A 168 -3.59 -8.78 -22.30
CA SER A 168 -4.22 -9.55 -21.23
C SER A 168 -3.48 -9.10 -19.99
N THR A 169 -4.20 -8.43 -19.07
CA THR A 169 -3.70 -8.02 -17.76
C THR A 169 -2.61 -9.01 -17.41
N LEU A 170 -1.35 -8.55 -17.29
CA LEU A 170 -0.29 -9.40 -16.74
C LEU A 170 -0.98 -10.20 -15.65
N PRO A 171 -0.94 -11.56 -15.67
CA PRO A 171 -1.60 -12.31 -14.61
C PRO A 171 -1.11 -11.62 -13.36
N ALA A 172 -2.02 -10.94 -12.65
CA ALA A 172 -1.69 -10.24 -11.42
C ALA A 172 -0.86 -11.30 -10.72
N ALA A 173 0.45 -11.02 -10.56
CA ALA A 173 1.41 -12.08 -10.27
C ALA A 173 0.77 -12.94 -9.19
N ASP A 174 0.98 -14.26 -9.20
CA ASP A 174 0.40 -15.21 -8.23
C ASP A 174 0.64 -14.84 -6.73
N TYR A 175 1.07 -13.62 -6.43
CA TYR A 175 0.72 -12.81 -5.28
C TYR A 175 -0.76 -12.92 -4.87
N THR A 176 -1.01 -13.89 -4.01
CA THR A 176 -2.15 -13.98 -3.10
C THR A 176 -2.08 -12.95 -1.96
N GLY A 177 -1.62 -11.73 -2.25
CA GLY A 177 -1.79 -10.61 -1.34
C GLY A 177 -3.24 -10.16 -1.33
N PRO A 178 -3.67 -9.41 -0.31
CA PRO A 178 -5.07 -9.04 -0.14
C PRO A 178 -5.61 -8.37 -1.40
N SER A 179 -6.70 -8.92 -1.96
CA SER A 179 -7.42 -8.43 -3.15
C SER A 179 -8.07 -7.04 -2.95
N THR A 180 -7.76 -6.37 -1.83
CA THR A 180 -8.27 -5.08 -1.42
C THR A 180 -7.07 -4.26 -0.96
N SER A 181 -6.81 -3.15 -1.67
CA SER A 181 -5.84 -2.13 -1.25
C SER A 181 -6.04 -1.81 0.24
N PRO A 182 -4.98 -1.83 1.07
CA PRO A 182 -5.11 -1.49 2.47
C PRO A 182 -5.57 -0.04 2.62
N TYR A 183 -5.08 0.89 1.81
CA TYR A 183 -5.45 2.29 1.96
C TYR A 183 -6.52 2.72 0.95
N GLN A 184 -7.78 2.40 1.28
CA GLN A 184 -8.92 3.19 0.80
C GLN A 184 -8.80 4.64 1.35
N PRO A 185 -9.34 5.66 0.65
CA PRO A 185 -9.14 7.07 1.02
C PRO A 185 -9.50 7.30 2.48
N ALA A 186 -8.80 8.23 3.14
CA ALA A 186 -9.17 8.73 4.47
C ALA A 186 -10.68 8.86 4.53
N VAL A 187 -11.29 7.97 5.31
CA VAL A 187 -12.74 7.89 5.41
C VAL A 187 -13.22 9.11 6.18
N ASP A 188 -14.34 9.69 5.74
CA ASP A 188 -15.00 10.78 6.44
C ASP A 188 -15.65 10.22 7.73
N ALA A 189 -14.79 9.91 8.69
CA ALA A 189 -15.09 9.27 9.95
C ALA A 189 -14.29 9.97 11.06
N PRO A 190 -14.83 10.02 12.29
CA PRO A 190 -14.16 10.68 13.40
C PRO A 190 -12.84 9.97 13.74
N GLU A 191 -11.83 10.76 14.13
CA GLU A 191 -10.57 10.24 14.69
C GLU A 191 -10.88 9.31 15.87
N ILE A 192 -10.23 8.14 15.90
CA ILE A 192 -10.37 7.18 16.99
C ILE A 192 -9.63 7.74 18.20
N ARG A 193 -10.38 7.97 19.28
CA ARG A 193 -9.85 8.50 20.54
C ARG A 193 -10.27 7.60 21.69
N ALA A 194 -9.29 7.04 22.38
CA ALA A 194 -9.46 6.40 23.68
C ALA A 194 -8.71 7.22 24.76
N GLU A 195 -9.23 7.20 25.99
CA GLU A 195 -8.48 7.74 27.14
C GLU A 195 -7.40 6.74 27.53
N GLY A 196 -6.15 6.96 27.09
CA GLY A 196 -5.01 6.08 27.37
C GLY A 196 -4.20 5.73 26.12
N GLY A 197 -3.04 5.09 26.29
CA GLY A 197 -2.11 4.70 25.21
C GLY A 197 -2.11 3.20 24.86
N GLY A 198 -3.16 2.46 25.26
CA GLY A 198 -3.25 1.00 25.11
C GLY A 198 -3.93 0.53 23.82
N ILE A 199 -4.29 -0.75 23.77
CA ILE A 199 -4.95 -1.40 22.62
C ILE A 199 -6.43 -0.99 22.56
N VAL A 200 -6.93 -0.64 21.37
CA VAL A 200 -8.36 -0.34 21.14
C VAL A 200 -9.08 -1.50 20.47
N LEU A 201 -10.33 -1.76 20.89
CA LEU A 201 -11.24 -2.70 20.25
C LEU A 201 -12.30 -1.93 19.46
N VAL A 202 -12.16 -1.87 18.14
CA VAL A 202 -13.05 -1.11 17.26
C VAL A 202 -14.11 -2.01 16.66
N ARG A 203 -15.38 -1.61 16.81
CA ARG A 203 -16.51 -2.29 16.17
C ARG A 203 -16.71 -1.78 14.74
N THR A 204 -16.67 -2.68 13.76
CA THR A 204 -16.93 -2.35 12.34
C THR A 204 -18.11 -3.11 11.75
N CYS A 205 -18.79 -3.95 12.54
CA CYS A 205 -20.02 -4.61 12.12
C CYS A 205 -21.17 -4.32 13.09
N PHE A 206 -22.23 -3.70 12.57
CA PHE A 206 -23.40 -3.31 13.36
C PHE A 206 -24.61 -4.25 13.20
N THR A 207 -24.49 -5.30 12.38
CA THR A 207 -25.59 -6.23 12.06
C THR A 207 -25.85 -7.30 13.13
N ALA A 208 -24.92 -7.52 14.08
CA ALA A 208 -25.00 -8.57 15.11
C ALA A 208 -24.86 -8.02 16.56
N PRO A 209 -25.84 -7.24 17.07
CA PRO A 209 -25.73 -6.56 18.37
C PRO A 209 -25.73 -7.50 19.59
N GLN A 210 -26.17 -8.76 19.46
CA GLN A 210 -26.07 -9.74 20.55
C GLN A 210 -24.66 -10.30 20.65
N ALA A 211 -24.04 -10.66 19.52
CA ALA A 211 -22.66 -11.12 19.47
C ALA A 211 -21.68 -10.04 19.98
N TRP A 212 -21.94 -8.77 19.66
CA TRP A 212 -21.17 -7.64 20.23
C TRP A 212 -21.24 -7.60 21.76
N ARG A 213 -22.42 -7.74 22.35
CA ARG A 213 -22.57 -7.79 23.82
C ARG A 213 -21.86 -9.01 24.43
N SER A 214 -21.93 -10.16 23.77
CA SER A 214 -21.19 -11.35 24.21
C SER A 214 -19.68 -11.13 24.13
N LEU A 215 -19.18 -10.43 23.12
CA LEU A 215 -17.76 -10.06 23.03
C LEU A 215 -17.36 -9.11 24.16
N LEU A 216 -18.17 -8.08 24.48
CA LEU A 216 -17.89 -7.19 25.62
C LEU A 216 -17.86 -7.96 26.95
N ASP A 217 -18.77 -8.92 27.15
CA ASP A 217 -18.75 -9.80 28.33
C ASP A 217 -17.45 -10.62 28.44
N VAL A 218 -16.88 -11.03 27.29
CA VAL A 218 -15.57 -11.68 27.22
C VAL A 218 -14.43 -10.71 27.55
N ILE A 219 -14.51 -9.45 27.11
CA ILE A 219 -13.50 -8.46 27.48
C ILE A 219 -13.55 -8.18 28.99
N ASP A 220 -14.74 -7.99 29.55
CA ASP A 220 -14.91 -7.62 30.95
C ASP A 220 -14.55 -8.74 31.95
N HIS A 221 -14.66 -10.01 31.54
CA HIS A 221 -14.52 -11.17 32.46
C HIS A 221 -13.63 -12.30 31.91
N GLY A 222 -12.96 -12.09 30.78
CA GLY A 222 -12.23 -13.15 30.07
C GLY A 222 -10.74 -13.24 30.36
N GLY A 223 -10.21 -12.35 31.21
CA GLY A 223 -8.84 -12.45 31.71
C GLY A 223 -8.63 -13.55 32.75
N GLU A 224 -7.38 -13.78 33.12
CA GLU A 224 -6.95 -14.68 34.18
C GLU A 224 -7.67 -14.27 35.48
N ASP A 225 -8.15 -15.27 36.24
CA ASP A 225 -8.98 -15.08 37.43
C ASP A 225 -10.30 -14.28 37.23
N GLY A 226 -10.74 -14.08 35.99
CA GLY A 226 -11.97 -13.36 35.65
C GLY A 226 -11.82 -11.84 35.63
N GLU A 227 -10.59 -11.34 35.49
CA GLU A 227 -10.30 -9.91 35.32
C GLU A 227 -10.67 -9.42 33.90
N CYS A 228 -10.72 -8.09 33.75
CA CYS A 228 -10.93 -7.45 32.45
C CYS A 228 -9.65 -7.54 31.62
N ILE A 229 -9.78 -7.89 30.34
CA ILE A 229 -8.70 -7.78 29.36
C ILE A 229 -8.50 -6.28 29.07
N ASP A 230 -7.25 -5.80 29.15
CA ASP A 230 -6.92 -4.37 29.01
C ASP A 230 -7.01 -3.88 27.55
N VAL A 231 -8.25 -3.71 27.08
CA VAL A 231 -8.57 -3.14 25.77
C VAL A 231 -9.68 -2.12 25.93
N THR A 232 -9.63 -1.03 25.16
CA THR A 232 -10.67 0.00 25.20
C THR A 232 -11.69 -0.18 24.05
N PRO A 233 -12.97 -0.53 24.33
CA PRO A 233 -13.98 -0.67 23.27
C PRO A 233 -14.37 0.68 22.66
N ILE A 234 -14.46 0.71 21.33
CA ILE A 234 -14.89 1.85 20.51
C ILE A 234 -16.10 1.41 19.68
N ASP A 235 -17.28 1.95 20.02
CA ASP A 235 -18.58 1.62 19.42
C ASP A 235 -19.19 2.87 18.77
N ASP A 236 -18.70 3.22 17.57
CA ASP A 236 -19.22 4.32 16.76
C ASP A 236 -19.68 3.80 15.39
N SER A 237 -20.95 4.04 15.04
CA SER A 237 -21.54 3.63 13.77
C SER A 237 -20.87 4.24 12.53
N ALA A 238 -20.11 5.33 12.69
CA ALA A 238 -19.30 5.89 11.61
C ALA A 238 -18.20 4.92 11.12
N TYR A 239 -17.89 3.88 11.91
CA TYR A 239 -16.91 2.85 11.56
C TYR A 239 -17.52 1.60 10.92
N ASP A 240 -18.82 1.58 10.65
CA ASP A 240 -19.50 0.43 10.01
C ASP A 240 -18.89 0.13 8.63
N GLY A 241 -18.44 -1.11 8.44
CA GLY A 241 -17.81 -1.59 7.22
C GLY A 241 -16.36 -1.16 6.98
N LEU A 242 -15.73 -0.42 7.89
CA LEU A 242 -14.33 -0.01 7.73
C LEU A 242 -13.36 -1.18 7.85
N THR A 243 -12.32 -1.18 7.01
CA THR A 243 -11.19 -2.12 7.09
C THR A 243 -10.18 -1.67 8.14
N GLY A 244 -9.32 -2.58 8.59
CA GLY A 244 -8.30 -2.23 9.58
C GLY A 244 -7.32 -1.17 9.10
N ASP A 245 -6.98 -1.24 7.83
CA ASP A 245 -6.11 -0.28 7.19
C ASP A 245 -6.76 1.12 7.10
N GLN A 246 -8.08 1.21 6.85
CA GLN A 246 -8.83 2.47 6.97
C GLN A 246 -8.83 3.00 8.39
N LEU A 247 -9.03 2.13 9.39
CA LEU A 247 -9.01 2.52 10.80
C LEU A 247 -7.64 3.07 11.24
N ARG A 248 -6.52 2.56 10.71
CA ARG A 248 -5.18 3.12 10.97
C ARG A 248 -5.08 4.60 10.58
N THR A 249 -5.76 5.00 9.50
CA THR A 249 -5.78 6.41 9.06
C THR A 249 -6.52 7.33 10.02
N LEU A 250 -7.36 6.77 10.90
CA LEU A 250 -8.13 7.50 11.90
C LEU A 250 -7.42 7.58 13.25
N ILE A 251 -6.23 7.01 13.39
CA ILE A 251 -5.43 7.08 14.61
C ILE A 251 -4.53 8.31 14.56
N GLY A 252 -4.70 9.22 15.52
CA GLY A 252 -3.82 10.37 15.68
C GLY A 252 -2.37 9.96 15.87
N ARG A 253 -1.46 10.68 15.20
CA ARG A 253 -0.01 10.52 15.30
C ARG A 253 0.64 11.79 15.87
N ASP A 254 1.77 11.64 16.54
CA ASP A 254 2.56 12.78 17.04
C ASP A 254 3.54 13.33 15.99
N GLU A 255 4.40 14.27 16.39
CA GLU A 255 5.36 14.93 15.50
C GLU A 255 6.44 13.98 14.95
N ASP A 256 6.70 12.85 15.62
CA ASP A 256 7.67 11.83 15.24
C ASP A 256 6.99 10.64 14.53
N ASP A 257 5.76 10.84 14.03
CA ASP A 257 4.92 9.83 13.38
C ASP A 257 4.53 8.65 14.30
N TRP A 258 4.67 8.82 15.62
CA TRP A 258 4.29 7.78 16.57
C TRP A 258 2.76 7.75 16.75
N PRO A 259 2.13 6.59 16.57
CA PRO A 259 0.69 6.42 16.73
C PRO A 259 0.29 6.51 18.21
N ARG A 260 -0.91 7.03 18.49
CA ARG A 260 -1.53 6.93 19.83
C ARG A 260 -1.86 5.48 20.22
N HIS A 261 -2.14 4.64 19.23
CA HIS A 261 -2.43 3.22 19.40
C HIS A 261 -1.65 2.43 18.35
N SER A 262 -0.64 1.67 18.80
CA SER A 262 0.21 0.85 17.94
C SER A 262 -0.46 -0.44 17.48
N VAL A 263 -1.52 -0.88 18.15
CA VAL A 263 -2.31 -2.06 17.79
C VAL A 263 -3.81 -1.77 17.89
N LEU A 264 -4.57 -2.24 16.90
CA LEU A 264 -6.02 -2.24 16.91
C LEU A 264 -6.54 -3.68 16.87
N LEU A 265 -7.59 -3.94 17.63
CA LEU A 265 -8.42 -5.14 17.51
C LEU A 265 -9.73 -4.74 16.84
N ILE A 266 -10.19 -5.53 15.87
CA ILE A 266 -11.38 -5.21 15.09
C ILE A 266 -12.43 -6.31 15.25
N ALA A 267 -13.63 -5.89 15.64
CA ALA A 267 -14.83 -6.71 15.65
C ALA A 267 -15.62 -6.49 14.36
N ASP A 268 -15.24 -7.21 13.31
CA ASP A 268 -15.86 -7.18 11.99
C ASP A 268 -16.99 -8.23 11.85
N GLN A 269 -17.55 -8.36 10.65
CA GLN A 269 -18.61 -9.32 10.40
C GLN A 269 -18.17 -10.77 10.66
N HIS A 270 -16.92 -11.12 10.34
CA HIS A 270 -16.42 -12.47 10.60
C HIS A 270 -16.34 -12.70 12.11
N THR A 271 -15.79 -11.76 12.89
CA THR A 271 -15.74 -11.86 14.35
C THR A 271 -17.13 -12.12 14.92
N LEU A 272 -18.12 -11.31 14.54
CA LEU A 272 -19.45 -11.35 15.17
C LEU A 272 -20.38 -12.46 14.64
N THR A 273 -20.00 -13.16 13.58
CA THR A 273 -20.76 -14.31 13.03
C THR A 273 -20.12 -15.66 13.34
N SER A 274 -18.87 -15.67 13.80
CA SER A 274 -18.13 -16.87 14.20
C SER A 274 -18.33 -17.19 15.68
N LEU A 275 -18.46 -18.48 16.00
CA LEU A 275 -18.68 -18.96 17.39
C LEU A 275 -17.52 -18.66 18.34
N ASP A 276 -16.29 -18.64 17.82
CA ASP A 276 -15.06 -18.41 18.60
C ASP A 276 -14.67 -16.92 18.66
N LEU A 277 -15.51 -16.03 18.09
CA LEU A 277 -15.33 -14.57 18.08
C LEU A 277 -13.89 -14.10 17.73
N PRO A 278 -13.26 -14.60 16.65
CA PRO A 278 -11.88 -14.28 16.35
C PRO A 278 -11.74 -12.81 15.95
N LEU A 279 -10.98 -12.03 16.72
CA LEU A 279 -10.74 -10.61 16.46
C LEU A 279 -9.66 -10.44 15.41
N LEU A 280 -9.83 -9.51 14.48
CA LEU A 280 -8.77 -9.14 13.56
C LEU A 280 -7.81 -8.18 14.27
N ALA A 281 -6.58 -8.62 14.51
CA ALA A 281 -5.50 -7.80 15.03
C ALA A 281 -4.78 -7.09 13.89
N VAL A 282 -4.54 -5.80 14.09
CA VAL A 282 -3.98 -4.89 13.08
C VAL A 282 -2.82 -4.12 13.70
N ASP A 283 -1.66 -4.28 13.09
CA ASP A 283 -0.44 -3.56 13.45
C ASP A 283 -0.48 -2.14 12.89
N ASN A 284 -0.06 -1.16 13.68
CA ASN A 284 -0.02 0.26 13.31
C ASN A 284 1.26 0.94 13.81
N PRO A 285 2.48 0.44 13.51
CA PRO A 285 3.71 1.06 13.97
C PRO A 285 4.00 2.38 13.20
N PRO A 286 5.01 3.15 13.63
CA PRO A 286 5.68 4.06 12.71
C PRO A 286 6.32 3.23 11.57
N GLY A 287 6.07 3.63 10.31
CA GLY A 287 6.52 2.89 9.14
C GLY A 287 5.64 1.67 8.77
N GLU A 288 6.28 0.59 8.32
CA GLU A 288 5.60 -0.56 7.69
C GLU A 288 4.91 -1.49 8.71
N PRO A 289 3.58 -1.67 8.65
CA PRO A 289 2.85 -2.58 9.52
C PRO A 289 3.11 -4.04 9.15
N ALA A 290 3.14 -4.91 10.16
CA ALA A 290 3.11 -6.36 9.97
C ALA A 290 1.76 -6.83 9.36
N PRO A 291 1.74 -8.01 8.69
CA PRO A 291 0.50 -8.57 8.17
C PRO A 291 -0.53 -8.80 9.28
N SER A 292 -1.74 -8.29 9.08
CA SER A 292 -2.85 -8.46 10.01
C SER A 292 -3.29 -9.93 10.08
N PHE A 293 -3.73 -10.37 11.25
CA PHE A 293 -4.12 -11.75 11.49
C PHE A 293 -5.28 -11.82 12.47
N ARG A 294 -5.96 -12.97 12.55
CA ARG A 294 -7.03 -13.15 13.52
C ARG A 294 -6.54 -13.79 14.80
N ILE A 295 -7.08 -13.39 15.94
CA ILE A 295 -6.75 -13.93 17.25
C ILE A 295 -7.99 -14.62 17.81
N SER A 296 -7.85 -15.89 18.15
CA SER A 296 -8.92 -16.65 18.82
C SER A 296 -9.22 -16.05 20.20
N ARG A 297 -10.48 -16.18 20.64
CA ARG A 297 -10.90 -15.75 21.98
C ARG A 297 -9.98 -16.28 23.10
N GLN A 298 -9.52 -17.52 22.98
CA GLN A 298 -8.68 -18.18 24.00
C GLN A 298 -7.27 -17.59 24.12
N ARG A 299 -6.78 -16.88 23.09
CA ARG A 299 -5.43 -16.30 23.08
C ARG A 299 -5.42 -14.78 23.23
N LEU A 300 -6.60 -14.17 23.30
CA LEU A 300 -6.77 -12.72 23.31
C LEU A 300 -6.04 -12.06 24.49
N GLU A 301 -6.23 -12.55 25.71
CA GLU A 301 -5.57 -12.00 26.89
C GLU A 301 -4.04 -12.08 26.77
N SER A 302 -3.52 -13.27 26.44
CA SER A 302 -2.07 -13.48 26.30
C SER A 302 -1.47 -12.55 25.25
N PHE A 303 -2.17 -12.32 24.14
CA PHE A 303 -1.76 -11.35 23.13
C PHE A 303 -1.71 -9.93 23.68
N VAL A 304 -2.79 -9.47 24.33
CA VAL A 304 -2.89 -8.11 24.89
C VAL A 304 -1.79 -7.86 25.90
N VAL A 305 -1.61 -8.75 26.87
CA VAL A 305 -0.60 -8.60 27.94
C VAL A 305 0.82 -8.59 27.38
N ASN A 306 1.16 -9.49 26.47
CA ASN A 306 2.53 -9.54 25.94
C ASN A 306 2.82 -8.38 24.99
N THR A 307 1.81 -7.88 24.27
CA THR A 307 1.93 -6.70 23.41
C THR A 307 2.14 -5.44 24.26
N ASP A 308 1.33 -5.24 25.30
CA ASP A 308 1.41 -4.06 26.18
C ASP A 308 2.74 -4.02 26.97
N LEU A 309 3.21 -5.18 27.45
CA LEU A 309 4.50 -5.29 28.14
C LEU A 309 5.72 -5.26 27.21
N GLY A 310 5.51 -5.33 25.89
CA GLY A 310 6.59 -5.41 24.89
C GLY A 310 7.41 -6.71 24.99
N ASN A 311 6.81 -7.81 25.46
CA ASN A 311 7.47 -9.11 25.56
C ASN A 311 7.63 -9.79 24.19
N THR A 312 6.75 -9.48 23.25
CA THR A 312 6.70 -10.08 21.90
C THR A 312 6.48 -9.02 20.82
N ASP A 313 6.98 -9.30 19.63
CA ASP A 313 6.74 -8.47 18.43
C ASP A 313 5.44 -8.94 17.75
N PHE A 314 4.66 -8.00 17.20
CA PHE A 314 3.44 -8.32 16.45
C PHE A 314 3.70 -9.31 15.30
N ARG A 315 4.86 -9.20 14.62
CA ARG A 315 5.26 -10.08 13.50
C ARG A 315 5.41 -11.53 13.93
N ASP A 316 5.74 -11.81 15.18
CA ASP A 316 5.87 -13.18 15.68
C ASP A 316 4.50 -13.86 15.78
N TRP A 317 3.49 -13.16 16.26
CA TRP A 317 2.12 -13.68 16.31
C TRP A 317 1.52 -13.90 14.92
N SER A 318 1.78 -12.97 14.00
CA SER A 318 1.30 -13.04 12.60
C SER A 318 1.83 -14.28 11.87
N ARG A 319 3.10 -14.63 12.09
CA ARG A 319 3.76 -15.80 11.49
C ARG A 319 3.26 -17.15 12.01
N ASP A 320 2.79 -17.20 13.24
CA ASP A 320 2.36 -18.42 13.94
C ASP A 320 0.85 -18.69 13.81
N THR A 321 0.22 -18.12 12.78
CA THR A 321 -1.18 -18.39 12.43
C THR A 321 -1.33 -19.75 11.76
N ASP A 322 -2.48 -20.39 11.92
CA ASP A 322 -2.78 -21.61 11.17
C ASP A 322 -3.25 -21.33 9.73
N ASP A 323 -3.54 -22.39 8.98
CA ASP A 323 -3.93 -22.31 7.56
C ASP A 323 -5.15 -21.41 7.28
N ASP A 324 -6.01 -21.18 8.29
CA ASP A 324 -7.18 -20.29 8.18
C ASP A 324 -6.86 -18.83 8.57
N GLY A 325 -5.58 -18.52 8.86
CA GLY A 325 -5.11 -17.19 9.25
C GLY A 325 -5.46 -16.78 10.68
N ILE A 326 -5.74 -17.76 11.56
CA ILE A 326 -6.12 -17.52 12.96
C ILE A 326 -5.00 -18.01 13.88
N TYR A 327 -4.56 -17.15 14.78
CA TYR A 327 -3.66 -17.50 15.87
C TYR A 327 -4.44 -18.21 16.99
N ARG A 328 -4.14 -19.50 17.17
CA ARG A 328 -4.66 -20.37 18.23
C ARG A 328 -3.56 -20.81 19.23
N GLY A 329 -2.31 -20.42 18.97
CA GLY A 329 -1.12 -20.90 19.67
C GLY A 329 -0.66 -22.27 19.18
N ASN A 330 0.64 -22.55 19.30
CA ASN A 330 1.20 -23.84 18.87
C ASN A 330 0.58 -25.00 19.67
N ALA A 331 0.33 -26.13 19.00
CA ALA A 331 -0.16 -27.36 19.61
C ALA A 331 0.85 -28.01 20.59
N ASP A 332 2.06 -27.47 20.70
CA ASP A 332 3.15 -28.02 21.50
C ASP A 332 3.18 -27.36 22.89
N GLY A 333 2.18 -27.74 23.69
CA GLY A 333 2.08 -27.46 25.12
C GLY A 333 1.43 -28.63 25.85
N SER A 334 2.03 -29.82 25.72
CA SER A 334 1.77 -31.00 26.55
C SER A 334 3.04 -31.47 27.22
#